data_AF-A0A926CUT2-F1
#
_entry.id   AF-A0A926CUT2-F1
#
_cell.length_a   1.000
_cell.length_b   1.000
_cell.length_c   1.000
_cell.angle_alpha   90.00
_cell.angle_beta   90.00
_cell.angle_gamma   90.00
#
_symmetry.space_group_name_H-M   'P 1'
#
loop_
_entity.id
_entity.type
_entity.pdbx_description
1 polymer ?
#
loop_
_entity_poly.entity_id
_entity_poly.type
_entity_poly.pdbx_seq_one_letter_code
_entity_poly.pdbx_strand_id
1 'polypeptide(L)'
;MITLEQYADLCVLMSDTGGDVSKENTIAEGNGVNSQEWDEAKKHYTAKMSDPADMGKTAVAFMPLYQAALDRKRGGGEPCTLELYTKIHAEMAFRKNPNDSAQKIDYNIVLAENGYTHQTWLECESYWTPRVGADTEPKYDPVLGAKFRELMQKESDRIFGIKRD
;
A
#
# COMPACT_ATOMS: atom_id res chain seq x y z
N MET A 1 8.50 24.12 12.34
CA MET A 1 8.00 23.44 11.14
C MET A 1 8.89 22.24 10.85
N ILE A 2 8.28 21.06 10.78
CA ILE A 2 8.98 19.77 10.61
C ILE A 2 9.51 19.58 9.18
N THR A 3 10.47 18.68 9.01
CA THR A 3 10.98 18.32 7.68
C THR A 3 10.00 17.44 6.90
N LEU A 4 10.20 17.31 5.58
CA LEU A 4 9.38 16.42 4.74
C LEU A 4 9.53 14.94 5.15
N GLU A 5 10.70 14.56 5.67
CA GLU A 5 10.95 13.21 6.19
C GLU A 5 10.19 12.98 7.51
N GLN A 6 10.25 13.90 8.46
CA GLN A 6 9.47 13.83 9.69
C GLN A 6 7.96 13.84 9.42
N TYR A 7 7.52 14.62 8.43
CA TYR A 7 6.14 14.62 7.98
C TYR A 7 5.71 13.26 7.43
N ALA A 8 6.55 12.63 6.59
CA ALA A 8 6.29 11.29 6.07
C ALA A 8 6.20 10.22 7.18
N ASP A 9 7.10 10.27 8.17
CA ASP A 9 7.06 9.39 9.34
C ASP A 9 5.75 9.53 10.12
N LEU A 10 5.36 10.76 10.43
CA LEU A 10 4.11 11.04 11.14
C LEU A 10 2.87 10.59 10.35
N CYS A 11 2.83 10.82 9.03
CA CYS A 11 1.74 10.33 8.18
C CYS A 11 1.58 8.80 8.27
N VAL A 12 2.68 8.05 8.28
CA VAL A 12 2.66 6.58 8.42
C VAL A 12 2.19 6.14 9.81
N LEU A 13 2.63 6.81 10.87
CA LEU A 13 2.19 6.51 12.23
C LEU A 13 0.70 6.81 12.44
N MET A 14 0.17 7.81 11.73
CA MET A 14 -1.21 8.25 11.83
C MET A 14 -2.16 7.57 10.84
N SER A 15 -1.68 6.61 10.03
CA SER A 15 -2.50 5.92 9.01
C SER A 15 -3.80 5.34 9.55
N ASP A 16 -3.80 4.92 10.81
CA ASP A 16 -4.90 4.18 11.44
C ASP A 16 -5.78 5.09 12.34
N THR A 17 -5.53 6.40 12.35
CA THR A 17 -6.29 7.37 13.16
C THR A 17 -7.67 7.67 12.58
N GLY A 18 -7.88 7.45 11.29
CA GLY A 18 -9.12 7.80 10.60
C GLY A 18 -9.40 9.30 10.55
N GLY A 19 -8.36 10.15 10.65
CA GLY A 19 -8.50 11.61 10.68
C GLY A 19 -8.92 12.18 12.05
N ASP A 20 -8.87 11.38 13.11
CA ASP A 20 -9.10 11.84 14.48
C ASP A 20 -7.96 12.75 14.94
N VAL A 21 -8.24 14.06 14.92
CA VAL A 21 -7.27 15.11 15.28
C VAL A 21 -6.68 14.91 16.67
N SER A 22 -7.45 14.41 17.64
CA SER A 22 -6.94 14.19 18.99
C SER A 22 -5.91 13.07 19.03
N LYS A 23 -6.15 11.99 18.27
CA LYS A 23 -5.19 10.87 18.15
C LYS A 23 -3.95 11.29 17.37
N GLU A 24 -4.12 12.02 16.27
CA GLU A 24 -3.01 12.58 15.50
C GLU A 24 -2.11 13.47 16.38
N ASN A 25 -2.70 14.40 17.12
CA ASN A 25 -1.95 15.28 18.03
C ASN A 25 -1.19 14.50 19.10
N THR A 26 -1.82 13.46 19.67
CA THR A 26 -1.17 12.58 20.65
C THR A 26 0.05 11.86 20.05
N ILE A 27 -0.08 11.35 18.82
CA ILE A 27 1.01 10.69 18.11
C ILE A 27 2.13 11.68 17.79
N ALA A 28 1.79 12.89 17.31
CA ALA A 28 2.77 13.94 17.02
C ALA A 28 3.59 14.30 18.27
N GLU A 29 2.91 14.55 19.39
CA GLU A 29 3.55 14.93 20.65
C GLU A 29 4.45 13.81 21.18
N GLY A 30 4.01 12.55 21.07
CA GLY A 30 4.83 11.37 21.38
C GLY A 30 6.10 11.23 20.54
N ASN A 31 6.16 11.89 19.37
CA ASN A 31 7.31 11.93 18.47
C ASN A 31 8.05 13.29 18.51
N GLY A 32 7.81 14.11 19.54
CA GLY A 32 8.52 15.37 19.76
C GLY A 32 8.05 16.53 18.87
N VAL A 33 6.89 16.40 18.21
CA VAL A 33 6.27 17.43 17.38
C VAL A 33 5.02 17.94 18.08
N ASN A 34 4.97 19.22 18.43
CA ASN A 34 3.77 19.73 19.10
C ASN A 34 2.58 19.84 18.13
N SER A 35 1.36 19.85 18.69
CA SER A 35 0.11 19.91 17.93
C SER A 35 0.04 21.07 16.91
N GLN A 36 0.60 22.24 17.23
CA GLN A 36 0.60 23.38 16.32
C GLN A 36 1.54 23.16 15.13
N GLU A 37 2.75 22.66 15.37
CA GLU A 37 3.70 22.34 14.30
C GLU A 37 3.17 21.25 13.37
N TRP A 38 2.44 20.27 13.91
CA TRP A 38 1.78 19.24 13.12
C TRP A 38 0.70 19.83 12.20
N ASP A 39 -0.18 20.68 12.73
CA ASP A 39 -1.23 21.33 11.95
C ASP A 39 -0.66 22.23 10.83
N GLU A 40 0.37 23.02 11.14
CA GLU A 40 1.08 23.85 10.17
C GLU A 40 1.73 23.01 9.05
N ALA A 41 2.36 21.88 9.41
CA ALA A 41 2.98 20.99 8.45
C ALA A 41 1.96 20.33 7.51
N LYS A 42 0.85 19.81 8.06
CA LYS A 42 -0.25 19.25 7.25
C LYS A 42 -0.76 20.25 6.22
N LYS A 43 -1.08 21.46 6.66
CA LYS A 43 -1.60 22.53 5.78
C LYS A 43 -0.59 22.86 4.69
N HIS A 44 0.68 23.02 5.05
CA HIS A 44 1.73 23.36 4.10
C HIS A 44 1.97 22.27 3.06
N TYR A 45 2.23 21.04 3.49
CA TYR A 45 2.57 19.96 2.56
C TYR A 45 1.38 19.55 1.70
N THR A 46 0.16 19.57 2.24
CA THR A 46 -1.06 19.33 1.43
C THR A 46 -1.22 20.39 0.35
N ALA A 47 -1.04 21.68 0.70
CA ALA A 47 -1.10 22.76 -0.28
C ALA A 47 0.00 22.64 -1.34
N LYS A 48 1.24 22.36 -0.92
CA LYS A 48 2.41 22.17 -1.79
C LYS A 48 2.23 21.02 -2.77
N MET A 49 1.73 19.87 -2.33
CA MET A 49 1.50 18.70 -3.20
C MET A 49 0.39 18.94 -4.23
N SER A 50 -0.54 19.85 -3.93
CA SER A 50 -1.66 20.20 -4.81
C SER A 50 -1.39 21.44 -5.66
N ASP A 51 -0.26 22.12 -5.46
CA ASP A 51 0.08 23.37 -6.15
C ASP A 51 0.58 23.09 -7.58
N PRO A 52 -0.12 23.60 -8.62
CA PRO A 52 0.35 23.47 -10.00
C PRO A 52 1.74 24.06 -10.24
N ALA A 53 2.14 25.09 -9.48
CA ALA A 53 3.46 25.70 -9.58
C ALA A 53 4.58 24.81 -9.00
N ASP A 54 4.25 23.90 -8.09
CA ASP A 54 5.21 22.91 -7.56
C ASP A 54 5.52 21.81 -8.60
N MET A 55 4.65 21.64 -9.61
CA MET A 55 4.79 20.64 -10.68
C MET A 55 5.03 19.22 -10.13
N GLY A 56 4.41 18.90 -8.99
CA GLY A 56 4.54 17.58 -8.34
C GLY A 56 5.89 17.28 -7.70
N LYS A 57 6.82 18.25 -7.60
CA LYS A 57 8.16 18.03 -7.02
C LYS A 57 8.08 17.51 -5.58
N THR A 58 7.20 18.08 -4.78
CA THR A 58 7.01 17.69 -3.38
C THR A 58 6.41 16.30 -3.27
N ALA A 59 5.44 15.96 -4.12
CA ALA A 59 4.87 14.61 -4.17
C ALA A 59 5.94 13.57 -4.56
N VAL A 60 6.73 13.85 -5.59
CA VAL A 60 7.84 12.97 -6.03
C VAL A 60 8.89 12.79 -4.94
N ALA A 61 9.22 13.84 -4.18
CA ALA A 61 10.15 13.75 -3.06
C ALA A 61 9.55 13.04 -1.84
N PHE A 62 8.24 13.15 -1.61
CA PHE A 62 7.54 12.54 -0.49
C PHE A 62 7.40 11.03 -0.61
N MET A 63 7.05 10.52 -1.79
CA MET A 63 6.81 9.09 -2.02
C MET A 63 7.93 8.17 -1.50
N PRO A 64 9.22 8.37 -1.82
CA PRO A 64 10.29 7.52 -1.30
C PRO A 64 10.46 7.63 0.22
N LEU A 65 10.21 8.80 0.81
CA LEU A 65 10.28 8.99 2.26
C LEU A 65 9.14 8.26 2.97
N TYR A 66 7.92 8.37 2.44
CA TYR A 66 6.76 7.64 2.95
C TYR A 66 6.96 6.13 2.86
N GLN A 67 7.53 5.64 1.75
CA GLN A 67 7.86 4.23 1.61
C GLN A 67 8.90 3.76 2.63
N ALA A 68 9.95 4.55 2.88
CA ALA A 68 10.95 4.24 3.89
C ALA A 68 10.35 4.25 5.31
N ALA A 69 9.43 5.17 5.60
CA ALA A 69 8.69 5.23 6.86
C ALA A 69 7.81 3.99 7.07
N LEU A 70 7.11 3.53 6.03
CA LEU A 70 6.36 2.27 6.05
C LEU A 70 7.27 1.07 6.34
N ASP A 71 8.42 1.00 5.67
CA ASP A 71 9.41 -0.06 5.90
C ASP A 71 9.91 -0.07 7.35
N ARG A 72 10.14 1.11 7.94
CA ARG A 72 10.50 1.27 9.36
C ARG A 72 9.37 0.84 10.30
N LYS A 73 8.12 1.28 10.07
CA LYS A 73 6.95 0.91 10.90
C LYS A 73 6.76 -0.61 10.95
N ARG A 74 7.05 -1.30 9.84
CA ARG A 74 6.99 -2.77 9.75
C ARG A 74 8.18 -3.50 10.38
N GLY A 75 9.22 -2.79 10.83
CA GLY A 75 10.46 -3.42 11.29
C GLY A 75 11.18 -4.20 10.19
N GLY A 76 11.01 -3.82 8.92
CA GLY A 76 11.59 -4.51 7.76
C GLY A 76 10.86 -5.77 7.30
N GLY A 77 9.70 -6.09 7.90
CA GLY A 77 8.85 -7.20 7.48
C GLY A 77 8.00 -6.89 6.23
N GLU A 78 7.51 -7.95 5.61
CA GLU A 78 6.58 -7.88 4.47
C GLU A 78 5.22 -7.28 4.93
N PRO A 79 4.59 -6.37 4.16
CA PRO A 79 3.27 -5.82 4.51
C PRO A 79 2.13 -6.86 4.50
N CYS A 80 2.35 -7.95 3.76
CA CYS A 80 1.52 -9.13 3.70
C CYS A 80 2.36 -10.28 3.18
N THR A 81 1.99 -11.52 3.48
CA THR A 81 2.71 -12.68 2.94
C THR A 81 2.56 -12.74 1.42
N LEU A 82 3.52 -13.36 0.74
CA LEU A 82 3.43 -13.60 -0.70
C LEU A 82 2.17 -14.39 -1.06
N GLU A 83 1.78 -15.37 -0.24
CA GLU A 83 0.56 -16.17 -0.42
C GLU A 83 -0.70 -15.30 -0.39
N LEU A 84 -0.79 -14.36 0.55
CA LEU A 84 -1.94 -13.46 0.66
C LEU A 84 -1.96 -12.45 -0.50
N TYR A 85 -0.80 -11.89 -0.85
CA TYR A 85 -0.65 -11.03 -2.02
C TYR A 85 -1.12 -11.74 -3.29
N THR A 86 -0.63 -12.95 -3.55
CA THR A 86 -1.04 -13.74 -4.72
C THR A 86 -2.52 -14.08 -4.72
N LYS A 87 -3.08 -14.50 -3.58
CA LYS A 87 -4.51 -14.79 -3.46
C LYS A 87 -5.36 -13.59 -3.88
N ILE A 88 -5.12 -12.43 -3.27
CA ILE A 88 -5.89 -11.21 -3.57
C ILE A 88 -5.72 -10.82 -5.04
N HIS A 89 -4.49 -10.85 -5.56
CA HIS A 89 -4.20 -10.46 -6.94
C HIS A 89 -4.86 -11.41 -7.97
N ALA A 90 -4.93 -12.72 -7.69
CA ALA A 90 -5.66 -13.69 -8.51
C ALA A 90 -7.18 -13.46 -8.43
N GLU A 91 -7.70 -13.17 -7.25
CA GLU A 91 -9.12 -12.86 -7.05
C GLU A 91 -9.55 -11.62 -7.84
N MET A 92 -8.77 -10.54 -7.81
CA MET A 92 -8.99 -9.36 -8.64
C MET A 92 -8.91 -9.66 -10.15
N ALA A 93 -7.99 -10.53 -10.54
CA ALA A 93 -7.78 -10.88 -11.95
C ALA A 93 -8.93 -11.72 -12.52
N PHE A 94 -9.44 -12.68 -11.73
CA PHE A 94 -10.25 -13.79 -12.24
C PHE A 94 -11.66 -13.90 -11.65
N ARG A 95 -11.94 -13.43 -10.44
CA ARG A 95 -13.28 -13.57 -9.85
C ARG A 95 -14.30 -12.77 -10.66
N LYS A 96 -15.44 -13.41 -10.91
CA LYS A 96 -16.59 -12.83 -11.58
C LYS A 96 -17.58 -12.25 -10.57
N ASN A 97 -18.34 -11.26 -11.01
CA ASN A 97 -19.45 -10.75 -10.22
C ASN A 97 -20.52 -11.86 -10.10
N PRO A 98 -20.96 -12.23 -8.89
CA PRO A 98 -21.96 -13.29 -8.71
C PRO A 98 -23.32 -12.95 -9.33
N ASN A 99 -23.61 -11.67 -9.55
CA ASN A 99 -24.85 -11.20 -10.17
C ASN A 99 -24.74 -11.02 -11.69
N ASP A 100 -23.52 -11.01 -12.24
CA ASP A 100 -23.25 -10.90 -13.68
C ASP A 100 -21.89 -11.54 -14.02
N SER A 101 -21.91 -12.78 -14.52
CA SER A 101 -20.70 -13.53 -14.86
C SER A 101 -19.90 -12.94 -16.03
N ALA A 102 -20.47 -12.02 -16.81
CA ALA A 102 -19.73 -11.32 -17.85
C ALA A 102 -18.73 -10.30 -17.25
N GLN A 103 -19.02 -9.79 -16.06
CA GLN A 103 -18.22 -8.76 -15.38
C GLN A 103 -17.28 -9.37 -14.32
N LYS A 104 -16.14 -8.72 -14.12
CA LYS A 104 -15.30 -8.99 -12.94
C LYS A 104 -15.98 -8.43 -11.71
N ILE A 105 -15.72 -9.04 -10.56
CA ILE A 105 -16.11 -8.44 -9.28
C ILE A 105 -15.34 -7.12 -9.09
N ASP A 106 -15.95 -6.13 -8.43
CA ASP A 106 -15.25 -4.91 -8.05
C ASP A 106 -14.07 -5.28 -7.13
N TYR A 107 -12.87 -4.78 -7.46
CA TYR A 107 -11.67 -5.10 -6.69
C TYR A 107 -11.76 -4.57 -5.25
N ASN A 108 -12.52 -3.50 -4.98
CA ASN A 108 -12.73 -3.01 -3.62
C ASN A 108 -13.50 -4.01 -2.76
N ILE A 109 -14.40 -4.80 -3.35
CA ILE A 109 -15.08 -5.89 -2.64
C ILE A 109 -14.06 -6.99 -2.31
N VAL A 110 -13.21 -7.37 -3.26
CA VAL A 110 -12.13 -8.36 -3.03
C VAL A 110 -11.21 -7.92 -1.91
N LEU A 111 -10.81 -6.64 -1.89
CA LEU A 111 -9.98 -6.08 -0.83
C LEU A 111 -10.67 -6.16 0.53
N ALA A 112 -11.92 -5.68 0.61
CA ALA A 112 -12.69 -5.68 1.84
C ALA A 112 -12.88 -7.10 2.41
N GLU A 113 -13.19 -8.08 1.56
CA GLU A 113 -13.34 -9.50 1.96
C GLU A 113 -12.04 -10.11 2.50
N ASN A 114 -10.88 -9.58 2.11
CA ASN A 114 -9.57 -10.01 2.64
C ASN A 114 -9.04 -9.09 3.76
N GLY A 115 -9.84 -8.15 4.26
CA GLY A 115 -9.46 -7.26 5.37
C GLY A 115 -8.57 -6.10 4.97
N TYR A 116 -8.53 -5.75 3.68
CA TYR A 116 -7.74 -4.62 3.16
C TYR A 116 -8.63 -3.45 2.75
N THR A 117 -8.13 -2.25 3.02
CA THR A 117 -8.53 -1.04 2.29
C THR A 117 -7.67 -0.89 1.03
N HIS A 118 -8.09 -0.03 0.11
CA HIS A 118 -7.27 0.35 -1.04
C HIS A 118 -5.88 0.85 -0.61
N GLN A 119 -5.83 1.70 0.42
CA GLN A 119 -4.57 2.28 0.90
C GLN A 119 -3.61 1.22 1.45
N THR A 120 -4.09 0.31 2.30
CA THR A 120 -3.27 -0.79 2.83
C THR A 120 -2.85 -1.78 1.74
N TRP A 121 -3.66 -1.92 0.68
CA TRP A 121 -3.31 -2.78 -0.46
C TRP A 121 -2.19 -2.17 -1.31
N LEU A 122 -2.17 -0.85 -1.51
CA LEU A 122 -1.10 -0.17 -2.23
C LEU A 122 0.28 -0.40 -1.59
N GLU A 123 0.34 -0.64 -0.29
CA GLU A 123 1.58 -1.03 0.39
C GLU A 123 2.06 -2.43 -0.01
N CYS A 124 1.13 -3.39 -0.10
CA CYS A 124 1.42 -4.74 -0.60
C CYS A 124 1.91 -4.70 -2.05
N GLU A 125 1.22 -3.96 -2.92
CA GLU A 125 1.61 -3.75 -4.32
C GLU A 125 3.02 -3.14 -4.41
N SER A 126 3.25 -2.04 -3.69
CA SER A 126 4.53 -1.33 -3.74
C SER A 126 5.69 -2.17 -3.21
N TYR A 127 5.42 -3.13 -2.31
CA TYR A 127 6.41 -4.08 -1.84
C TYR A 127 6.61 -5.26 -2.81
N TRP A 128 5.54 -5.93 -3.23
CA TRP A 128 5.64 -7.19 -3.97
C TRP A 128 5.85 -7.02 -5.47
N THR A 129 5.18 -6.06 -6.12
CA THR A 129 5.26 -5.84 -7.57
C THR A 129 6.70 -5.75 -8.09
N PRO A 130 7.60 -4.92 -7.52
CA PRO A 130 8.98 -4.86 -8.02
C PRO A 130 9.83 -6.10 -7.68
N ARG A 131 9.34 -7.01 -6.82
CA ARG A 131 10.04 -8.24 -6.42
C ARG A 131 9.61 -9.46 -7.25
N VAL A 132 8.36 -9.50 -7.71
CA VAL A 132 7.78 -10.68 -8.38
C VAL A 132 7.25 -10.41 -9.78
N GLY A 133 7.14 -9.15 -10.20
CA GLY A 133 6.49 -8.72 -11.44
C GLY A 133 7.27 -9.07 -12.71
N ALA A 134 8.30 -8.30 -13.02
CA ALA A 134 9.12 -8.47 -14.22
C ALA A 134 10.61 -8.55 -13.86
N ASP A 135 11.37 -9.31 -14.64
CA ASP A 135 12.82 -9.46 -14.46
C ASP A 135 13.63 -8.18 -14.79
N THR A 136 12.98 -7.20 -15.41
CA THR A 136 13.51 -5.86 -15.64
C THR A 136 13.46 -4.97 -14.41
N GLU A 137 12.73 -5.34 -13.36
CA GLU A 137 12.62 -4.54 -12.14
C GLU A 137 13.90 -4.62 -11.30
N PRO A 138 14.43 -3.49 -10.78
CA PRO A 138 15.68 -3.50 -10.01
C PRO A 138 15.65 -4.37 -8.74
N LYS A 139 14.45 -4.64 -8.19
CA LYS A 139 14.27 -5.45 -6.97
C LYS A 139 13.79 -6.87 -7.28
N TYR A 140 13.75 -7.27 -8.56
CA TYR A 140 13.24 -8.58 -8.94
C TYR A 140 14.05 -9.70 -8.30
N ASP A 141 13.34 -10.69 -7.76
CA ASP A 141 13.91 -11.91 -7.22
C ASP A 141 13.37 -13.10 -8.05
N PRO A 142 14.24 -13.87 -8.73
CA PRO A 142 13.79 -14.97 -9.58
C PRO A 142 13.14 -16.13 -8.80
N VAL A 143 13.51 -16.34 -7.54
CA VAL A 143 12.93 -17.37 -6.68
C VAL A 143 11.53 -16.95 -6.25
N LEU A 144 11.38 -15.70 -5.80
CA LEU A 144 10.05 -15.16 -5.43
C LEU A 144 9.14 -15.04 -6.65
N GLY A 145 9.66 -14.61 -7.81
CA GLY A 145 8.91 -14.58 -9.07
C GLY A 145 8.44 -15.96 -9.51
N ALA A 146 9.26 -17.00 -9.37
CA ALA A 146 8.84 -18.38 -9.65
C ALA A 146 7.74 -18.86 -8.70
N LYS A 147 7.91 -18.60 -7.39
CA LYS A 147 6.91 -18.94 -6.37
C LYS A 147 5.59 -18.20 -6.61
N PHE A 148 5.64 -16.92 -6.96
CA PHE A 148 4.46 -16.11 -7.31
C PHE A 148 3.68 -16.72 -8.49
N ARG A 149 4.37 -17.13 -9.56
CA ARG A 149 3.73 -17.78 -10.71
C ARG A 149 3.05 -19.10 -10.35
N GLU A 150 3.70 -19.92 -9.51
CA GLU A 150 3.11 -21.17 -9.03
C GLU A 150 1.86 -20.93 -8.19
N LEU A 151 1.92 -19.96 -7.26
CA LEU A 151 0.78 -19.58 -6.43
C LEU A 151 -0.36 -19.00 -7.28
N MET A 152 -0.04 -18.15 -8.27
CA MET A 152 -1.04 -17.59 -9.19
C MET A 152 -1.76 -18.69 -9.97
N GLN A 153 -1.03 -19.73 -10.38
CA GLN A 153 -1.62 -20.88 -11.04
C GLN A 153 -2.58 -21.61 -10.10
N LYS A 154 -2.16 -21.93 -8.87
CA LYS A 154 -3.00 -22.60 -7.86
C LYS A 154 -4.26 -21.80 -7.54
N GLU A 155 -4.14 -20.49 -7.37
CA GLU A 155 -5.28 -19.62 -7.08
C GLU A 155 -6.23 -19.49 -8.28
N SER A 156 -5.70 -19.41 -9.50
CA SER A 156 -6.55 -19.42 -10.69
C SER A 156 -7.30 -20.75 -10.84
N ASP A 157 -6.64 -21.88 -10.59
CA ASP A 157 -7.28 -23.20 -10.64
C ASP A 157 -8.38 -23.30 -9.57
N ARG A 158 -8.12 -22.80 -8.35
CA ARG A 158 -9.14 -22.72 -7.29
C ARG A 158 -10.35 -21.89 -7.72
N ILE A 159 -10.13 -20.70 -8.29
CA ILE A 159 -11.20 -19.79 -8.73
C ILE A 159 -12.04 -20.42 -9.86
N PHE A 160 -11.39 -21.12 -10.80
CA PHE A 160 -12.06 -21.77 -11.92
C PHE A 160 -12.56 -23.19 -11.60
N GLY A 161 -12.30 -23.72 -10.40
CA GLY A 161 -12.65 -25.10 -10.02
C GLY A 161 -11.89 -26.17 -10.79
N ILE A 162 -10.70 -25.85 -11.31
CA ILE A 162 -9.85 -26.78 -12.06
C ILE A 162 -9.10 -27.67 -11.07
N LYS A 163 -9.12 -28.99 -11.31
CA LYS A 163 -8.25 -29.97 -10.63
C LYS A 163 -7.18 -30.41 -11.61
N ARG A 164 -5.91 -30.31 -11.22
CA ARG A 164 -4.77 -30.82 -11.98
C ARG A 164 -4.28 -32.09 -11.31
N ASP A 165 -4.25 -33.18 -12.07
CA ASP A 165 -3.76 -34.50 -11.66
C ASP A 165 -2.22 -34.57 -11.71
#